data_AF-A0ABD2RGX5-F1
#
_entry.id   AF-A0ABD2RGX5-F1
#
_cell.length_a   1.000
_cell.length_b   1.000
_cell.length_c   1.000
_cell.angle_alpha   90.00
_cell.angle_beta   90.00
_cell.angle_gamma   90.00
#
_symmetry.space_group_name_H-M   'P 1'
#
loop_
_entity.id
_entity.type
_entity.pdbx_description
1 polymer ?
#
loop_
_entity_poly.entity_id
_entity_poly.type
_entity_poly.pdbx_seq_one_letter_code
_entity_poly.pdbx_strand_id
1 'polypeptide(L)'
;MASSLVLPSPSSASTSYSTPLFSSSRSFFTHKSFVPKRTRLRTSVNSEISEPVNGKPRVPIINDGTLPKFLQASRMQNSVRGNNNRLKIFTGTANPSLSQEIAWYMGFELGKVKIKRFADGEIYVQLQESVRGCDVYLVQSTCPPANENLMELLVMIDACRRASAKTITAVIPYFGYARADRKTQGRESIGAKLVANLITEAGADRVLACDLHSGQSMGYFDIPVDHVYCQPVVLDYLASKKISSDDLVVVSPDVGGVARARAFAKKLSDAPLAIVDKRRHGHNVAEVMNLIGDVKGKVAVMVDDMIDTAG
;
A
#
# COMPACT_ATOMS: atom_id res chain seq x y z
N MET A 1 -35.50 -57.26 13.61
CA MET A 1 -36.88 -56.75 13.58
C MET A 1 -36.84 -55.34 13.04
N ALA A 2 -37.48 -55.15 11.89
CA ALA A 2 -37.56 -53.91 11.14
C ALA A 2 -38.52 -52.91 11.81
N SER A 3 -38.31 -51.62 11.55
CA SER A 3 -39.35 -50.80 10.90
C SER A 3 -38.76 -49.47 10.44
N SER A 4 -38.84 -49.27 9.12
CA SER A 4 -38.72 -47.99 8.43
C SER A 4 -39.94 -47.12 8.71
N LEU A 5 -39.81 -45.80 8.61
CA LEU A 5 -40.93 -44.97 8.14
C LEU A 5 -40.43 -43.87 7.19
N VAL A 6 -41.13 -43.83 6.07
CA VAL A 6 -40.94 -43.06 4.84
C VAL A 6 -41.70 -41.74 4.93
N LEU A 7 -41.25 -40.77 4.11
CA LEU A 7 -41.82 -39.43 3.80
C LEU A 7 -43.33 -39.41 3.49
N PRO A 8 -43.94 -38.22 3.40
CA PRO A 8 -44.16 -37.70 2.04
C PRO A 8 -43.99 -36.18 1.86
N SER A 9 -43.48 -35.82 0.68
CA SER A 9 -43.68 -34.54 -0.03
C SER A 9 -45.12 -34.43 -0.59
N PRO A 10 -45.61 -33.22 -0.89
CA PRO A 10 -46.52 -33.03 -2.01
C PRO A 10 -46.02 -31.99 -3.03
N SER A 11 -46.69 -32.06 -4.17
CA SER A 11 -46.23 -31.79 -5.53
C SER A 11 -46.95 -30.60 -6.20
N SER A 12 -46.24 -29.96 -7.14
CA SER A 12 -46.67 -29.40 -8.43
C SER A 12 -47.99 -28.63 -8.59
N ALA A 13 -47.89 -27.43 -9.16
CA ALA A 13 -48.88 -26.92 -10.12
C ALA A 13 -48.19 -26.15 -11.25
N SER A 14 -48.37 -26.66 -12.47
CA SER A 14 -48.01 -26.11 -13.77
C SER A 14 -49.09 -25.17 -14.30
N THR A 15 -48.73 -24.13 -15.06
CA THR A 15 -49.63 -23.60 -16.10
C THR A 15 -48.83 -23.08 -17.29
N SER A 16 -48.97 -23.82 -18.39
CA SER A 16 -48.60 -23.46 -19.76
C SER A 16 -49.74 -22.67 -20.42
N TYR A 17 -49.39 -21.71 -21.28
CA TYR A 17 -50.29 -21.22 -22.33
C TYR A 17 -49.55 -21.19 -23.67
N SER A 18 -50.21 -21.72 -24.70
CA SER A 18 -49.75 -21.89 -26.07
C SER A 18 -50.76 -21.31 -27.07
N THR A 19 -50.21 -20.66 -28.11
CA THR A 19 -50.62 -20.61 -29.56
C THR A 19 -51.88 -19.80 -29.99
N PRO A 20 -52.11 -19.45 -31.29
CA PRO A 20 -51.36 -19.76 -32.55
C PRO A 20 -51.20 -18.64 -33.65
N LEU A 21 -50.25 -18.92 -34.58
CA LEU A 21 -50.22 -18.84 -36.08
C LEU A 21 -50.73 -17.62 -36.89
N PHE A 22 -49.91 -17.18 -37.87
CA PHE A 22 -50.31 -17.07 -39.29
C PHE A 22 -49.08 -17.09 -40.24
N SER A 23 -49.21 -17.80 -41.36
CA SER A 23 -48.19 -17.97 -42.42
C SER A 23 -48.56 -17.15 -43.67
N SER A 24 -47.58 -16.70 -44.47
CA SER A 24 -47.59 -16.88 -45.93
C SER A 24 -46.35 -16.30 -46.65
N SER A 25 -45.64 -17.20 -47.31
CA SER A 25 -44.92 -17.15 -48.59
C SER A 25 -44.82 -15.89 -49.50
N ARG A 26 -43.60 -15.77 -50.07
CA ARG A 26 -43.21 -15.48 -51.48
C ARG A 26 -43.21 -14.02 -52.05
N SER A 27 -41.99 -13.48 -52.16
CA SER A 27 -41.18 -13.38 -53.40
C SER A 27 -41.09 -12.08 -54.25
N PHE A 28 -39.83 -11.79 -54.64
CA PHE A 28 -39.23 -11.10 -55.81
C PHE A 28 -39.39 -9.57 -56.08
N PHE A 29 -38.25 -8.88 -55.88
CA PHE A 29 -37.55 -7.86 -56.70
C PHE A 29 -38.25 -6.59 -57.21
N THR A 30 -37.60 -5.42 -56.97
CA THR A 30 -36.97 -4.63 -58.05
C THR A 30 -36.05 -3.49 -57.53
N HIS A 31 -34.86 -3.45 -58.14
CA HIS A 31 -34.01 -2.31 -58.54
C HIS A 31 -33.36 -1.27 -57.59
N LYS A 32 -32.01 -1.42 -57.55
CA LYS A 32 -30.92 -0.42 -57.65
C LYS A 32 -30.80 0.70 -56.60
N SER A 33 -29.67 0.69 -55.87
CA SER A 33 -28.61 1.71 -56.07
C SER A 33 -27.30 1.39 -55.31
N PHE A 34 -26.20 1.50 -56.06
CA PHE A 34 -24.88 2.03 -55.72
C PHE A 34 -24.06 1.48 -54.54
N VAL A 35 -22.87 0.97 -54.90
CA VAL A 35 -21.70 0.71 -54.02
C VAL A 35 -20.81 1.95 -54.04
N PRO A 36 -20.27 2.41 -52.89
CA PRO A 36 -18.84 2.18 -52.70
C PRO A 36 -18.41 1.81 -51.27
N LYS A 37 -17.47 0.85 -51.21
CA LYS A 37 -16.29 0.74 -50.33
C LYS A 37 -16.45 1.22 -48.86
N ARG A 38 -16.46 0.22 -47.96
CA ARG A 38 -16.07 0.36 -46.54
C ARG A 38 -14.76 1.16 -46.43
N THR A 39 -14.86 2.41 -46.04
CA THR A 39 -13.76 3.19 -45.48
C THR A 39 -13.81 3.04 -43.97
N ARG A 40 -12.68 2.68 -43.36
CA ARG A 40 -12.50 2.68 -41.90
C ARG A 40 -12.76 4.10 -41.40
N LEU A 41 -13.89 4.31 -40.72
CA LEU A 41 -14.00 5.43 -39.77
C LEU A 41 -13.41 4.97 -38.45
N ARG A 42 -12.12 5.26 -38.27
CA ARG A 42 -11.53 5.44 -36.94
C ARG A 42 -12.24 6.63 -36.33
N THR A 43 -13.16 6.41 -35.39
CA THR A 43 -13.47 7.43 -34.39
C THR A 43 -12.35 7.40 -33.36
N SER A 44 -11.20 7.97 -33.75
CA SER A 44 -10.18 8.40 -32.80
C SER A 44 -10.74 9.61 -32.07
N VAL A 45 -11.05 9.44 -30.79
CA VAL A 45 -11.12 10.60 -29.88
C VAL A 45 -9.68 11.10 -29.76
N ASN A 46 -9.31 12.03 -30.64
CA ASN A 46 -8.11 12.83 -30.46
C ASN A 46 -8.38 13.72 -29.24
N SER A 47 -8.00 13.23 -28.07
CA SER A 47 -7.58 14.14 -27.01
C SER A 47 -6.25 14.69 -27.48
N GLU A 48 -6.26 15.93 -27.98
CA GLU A 48 -5.03 16.70 -28.00
C GLU A 48 -4.58 16.78 -26.54
N ILE A 49 -3.55 15.99 -26.20
CA ILE A 49 -2.84 16.11 -24.94
C ILE A 49 -2.11 17.45 -25.03
N SER A 50 -2.83 18.52 -24.73
CA SER A 50 -2.23 19.78 -24.33
C SER A 50 -1.29 19.47 -23.18
N GLU A 51 -0.10 20.08 -23.18
CA GLU A 51 0.89 19.87 -22.12
C GLU A 51 0.25 19.84 -20.73
N PRO A 52 0.72 18.96 -19.81
CA PRO A 52 0.13 18.89 -18.49
C PRO A 52 0.11 20.28 -17.87
N VAL A 53 -1.06 20.75 -17.43
CA VAL A 53 -1.27 22.06 -16.80
C VAL A 53 -0.33 22.26 -15.59
N ASN A 54 0.19 21.17 -15.03
CA ASN A 54 1.12 21.15 -13.89
C ASN A 54 2.61 20.95 -14.27
N GLY A 55 2.97 21.01 -15.56
CA GLY A 55 4.32 20.72 -16.04
C GLY A 55 4.79 19.29 -15.76
N LYS A 56 6.02 18.95 -16.18
CA LYS A 56 6.64 17.68 -15.79
C LYS A 56 6.89 17.69 -14.27
N PRO A 57 6.51 16.63 -13.52
CA PRO A 57 6.84 16.55 -12.10
C PRO A 57 8.36 16.63 -11.93
N ARG A 58 8.83 17.72 -11.33
CA ARG A 58 10.22 17.86 -10.93
C ARG A 58 10.36 17.18 -9.57
N VAL A 59 11.03 16.03 -9.55
CA VAL A 59 11.61 15.50 -8.31
C VAL A 59 12.64 16.56 -7.87
N PRO A 60 12.47 17.21 -6.70
CA PRO A 60 13.47 18.15 -6.23
C PRO A 60 14.78 17.38 -6.06
N ILE A 61 15.81 17.80 -6.79
CA ILE A 61 17.18 17.36 -6.50
C ILE A 61 17.46 17.90 -5.09
N ILE A 62 17.70 16.97 -4.15
CA ILE A 62 18.05 17.30 -2.78
C ILE A 62 19.45 17.93 -2.84
N ASN A 63 19.50 19.24 -2.74
CA ASN A 63 20.71 20.03 -2.54
C ASN A 63 20.57 20.74 -1.18
N ASP A 64 21.67 21.13 -0.55
CA ASP A 64 21.66 21.77 0.79
C ASP A 64 20.68 22.95 0.92
N GLY A 65 20.33 23.61 -0.18
CA GLY A 65 19.36 24.73 -0.22
C GLY A 65 17.87 24.35 -0.31
N THR A 66 17.51 23.10 -0.61
CA THR A 66 16.11 22.62 -0.71
C THR A 66 15.65 21.82 0.50
N LEU A 67 16.53 21.62 1.49
CA LEU A 67 16.20 20.97 2.75
C LEU A 67 15.14 21.80 3.52
N PRO A 68 14.04 21.17 3.98
CA PRO A 68 13.12 21.78 4.94
C PRO A 68 13.86 22.48 6.08
N LYS A 69 13.37 23.64 6.55
CA LYS A 69 14.04 24.43 7.62
C LYS A 69 14.27 23.65 8.92
N PHE A 70 13.55 22.57 9.17
CA PHE A 70 13.78 21.68 10.31
C PHE A 70 14.99 20.74 10.14
N LEU A 71 15.48 20.56 8.91
CA LEU A 71 16.71 19.84 8.56
C LEU A 71 17.92 20.78 8.44
N GLN A 72 17.74 22.11 8.44
CA GLN A 72 18.86 23.04 8.46
C GLN A 72 19.68 22.84 9.73
N ALA A 73 20.92 22.39 9.54
CA ALA A 73 21.90 21.97 10.53
C ALA A 73 22.36 23.10 11.49
N SER A 74 21.43 23.66 12.27
CA SER A 74 21.69 24.69 13.28
C SER A 74 21.41 24.22 14.71
N ARG A 75 21.28 22.91 14.93
CA ARG A 75 21.35 22.27 16.27
C ARG A 75 22.60 21.42 16.52
N MET A 76 23.54 21.35 15.57
CA MET A 76 24.69 20.44 15.64
C MET A 76 25.87 20.88 16.54
N GLN A 77 25.75 21.95 17.34
CA GLN A 77 26.89 22.40 18.16
C GLN A 77 26.79 22.16 19.68
N ASN A 78 25.65 21.70 20.22
CA ASN A 78 25.49 21.64 21.69
C ASN A 78 24.93 20.31 22.25
N SER A 79 25.34 19.13 21.76
CA SER A 79 24.94 17.87 22.44
C SER A 79 25.98 16.74 22.53
N VAL A 80 27.20 16.87 22.03
CA VAL A 80 28.18 15.76 22.12
C VAL A 80 29.16 15.96 23.26
N ARG A 81 28.63 16.16 24.48
CA ARG A 81 29.38 15.91 25.72
C ARG A 81 28.43 15.38 26.78
N GLY A 82 28.43 14.06 26.94
CA GLY A 82 27.89 13.38 28.11
C GLY A 82 26.51 12.75 27.91
N ASN A 83 26.46 11.55 27.34
CA ASN A 83 25.72 10.45 27.96
C ASN A 83 26.10 9.10 27.33
N ASN A 84 26.14 8.07 28.16
CA ASN A 84 26.22 6.66 27.79
C ASN A 84 25.08 6.28 26.83
N ASN A 85 25.16 6.67 25.56
CA ASN A 85 24.09 6.41 24.62
C ASN A 85 24.15 4.95 24.18
N ARG A 86 23.46 4.12 24.95
CA ARG A 86 23.20 2.70 24.68
C ARG A 86 22.29 2.51 23.45
N LEU A 87 21.85 3.57 22.78
CA LEU A 87 21.05 3.49 21.57
C LEU A 87 21.93 3.31 20.33
N LYS A 88 21.60 2.34 19.48
CA LYS A 88 22.28 2.09 18.20
C LYS A 88 21.25 1.94 17.08
N ILE A 89 21.49 2.59 15.95
CA ILE A 89 20.64 2.49 14.76
C ILE A 89 21.44 1.80 13.66
N PHE A 90 20.94 0.70 13.11
CA PHE A 90 21.53 0.06 11.94
C PHE A 90 20.54 0.08 10.78
N THR A 91 21.08 0.05 9.58
CA THR A 91 20.31 -0.04 8.34
C THR A 91 20.50 -1.41 7.70
N GLY A 92 19.44 -1.96 7.12
CA GLY A 92 19.61 -2.93 6.06
C GLY A 92 19.80 -2.25 4.70
N THR A 93 19.68 -3.02 3.63
CA THR A 93 19.92 -2.63 2.24
C THR A 93 18.68 -2.09 1.52
N ALA A 94 17.48 -2.23 2.10
CA ALA A 94 16.24 -1.86 1.43
C ALA A 94 16.10 -0.34 1.23
N ASN A 95 16.47 0.47 2.23
CA ASN A 95 16.43 1.93 2.14
C ASN A 95 17.49 2.62 3.02
N PRO A 96 18.79 2.58 2.64
CA PRO A 96 19.86 3.19 3.43
C PRO A 96 19.73 4.71 3.57
N SER A 97 19.18 5.39 2.56
CA SER A 97 18.95 6.84 2.56
C SER A 97 18.00 7.26 3.69
N LEU A 98 16.87 6.57 3.83
CA LEU A 98 15.90 6.86 4.89
C LEU A 98 16.51 6.62 6.27
N SER A 99 17.23 5.50 6.45
CA SER A 99 17.91 5.21 7.71
C SER A 99 18.91 6.29 8.09
N GLN A 100 19.65 6.83 7.11
CA GLN A 100 20.61 7.90 7.32
C GLN A 100 19.93 9.22 7.72
N GLU A 101 18.81 9.56 7.08
CA GLU A 101 18.00 10.74 7.45
C GLU A 101 17.45 10.62 8.88
N ILE A 102 16.95 9.43 9.27
CA ILE A 102 16.48 9.15 10.63
C ILE A 102 17.62 9.35 11.64
N ALA A 103 18.79 8.76 11.37
CA ALA A 103 19.95 8.88 12.25
C ALA A 103 20.39 10.34 12.40
N TRP A 104 20.51 11.09 11.30
CA TRP A 104 20.86 12.51 11.32
C TRP A 104 19.85 13.36 12.08
N TYR A 105 18.55 13.14 11.87
CA TYR A 105 17.51 13.85 12.58
C TYR A 105 17.60 13.64 14.10
N MET A 106 18.00 12.45 14.53
CA MET A 106 18.20 12.12 15.94
C MET A 106 19.58 12.55 16.49
N GLY A 107 20.48 13.06 15.64
CA GLY A 107 21.85 13.41 16.03
C GLY A 107 22.79 12.21 16.22
N PHE A 108 22.50 11.09 15.55
CA PHE A 108 23.31 9.87 15.55
C PHE A 108 23.95 9.60 14.19
N GLU A 109 24.98 8.77 14.19
CA GLU A 109 25.50 8.11 12.99
C GLU A 109 24.91 6.70 12.89
N LEU A 110 24.80 6.19 11.66
CA LEU A 110 24.45 4.79 11.46
C LEU A 110 25.55 3.88 11.99
N GLY A 111 25.12 2.83 12.68
CA GLY A 111 26.01 1.81 13.17
C GLY A 111 26.65 1.03 12.03
N LYS A 112 27.87 0.56 12.28
CA LYS A 112 28.69 -0.13 11.28
C LYS A 112 28.23 -1.58 11.16
N VAL A 113 27.63 -1.92 10.03
CA VAL A 113 27.24 -3.29 9.69
C VAL A 113 27.78 -3.67 8.31
N LYS A 114 28.27 -4.90 8.19
CA LYS A 114 28.69 -5.48 6.92
C LYS A 114 27.63 -6.47 6.48
N ILE A 115 26.97 -6.17 5.37
CA ILE A 115 25.99 -7.04 4.72
C ILE A 115 26.54 -7.43 3.36
N LYS A 116 26.60 -8.73 3.05
CA LYS A 116 27.01 -9.25 1.74
C LYS A 116 26.18 -10.47 1.37
N ARG A 117 26.24 -10.85 0.10
CA ARG A 117 25.68 -12.10 -0.40
C ARG A 117 26.80 -13.08 -0.73
N PHE A 118 26.63 -14.34 -0.35
CA PHE A 118 27.50 -15.42 -0.82
C PHE A 118 27.20 -15.73 -2.28
N ALA A 119 28.03 -16.57 -2.91
CA ALA A 119 27.93 -16.87 -4.34
C ALA A 119 26.60 -17.59 -4.71
N ASP A 120 25.99 -18.28 -3.76
CA ASP A 120 24.70 -18.96 -3.85
C ASP A 120 23.49 -18.08 -3.46
N GLY A 121 23.74 -16.83 -3.06
CA GLY A 121 22.71 -15.86 -2.70
C GLY A 121 22.37 -15.78 -1.20
N GLU A 122 22.98 -16.62 -0.36
CA GLU A 122 22.78 -16.56 1.09
C GLU A 122 23.23 -15.22 1.69
N ILE A 123 22.53 -14.79 2.75
CA ILE A 123 22.76 -13.49 3.38
C ILE A 123 23.78 -13.64 4.50
N TYR A 124 24.83 -12.82 4.44
CA TYR A 124 25.78 -12.68 5.52
C TYR A 124 25.65 -11.30 6.15
N VAL A 125 25.49 -11.27 7.47
CA VAL A 125 25.47 -10.04 8.28
C VAL A 125 26.54 -10.14 9.37
N GLN A 126 27.32 -9.08 9.52
CA GLN A 126 28.27 -8.93 10.61
C GLN A 126 28.24 -7.51 11.17
N LEU A 127 27.86 -7.37 12.43
CA LEU A 127 28.00 -6.13 13.19
C LEU A 127 29.49 -5.83 13.37
N GLN A 128 29.94 -4.63 12.99
CA GLN A 128 31.33 -4.19 13.08
C GLN A 128 31.64 -3.40 14.36
N GLU A 129 30.67 -3.34 15.27
CA GLU A 129 30.80 -2.70 16.58
C GLU A 129 30.00 -3.47 17.64
N SER A 130 30.31 -3.24 18.92
CA SER A 130 29.60 -3.91 20.01
C SER A 130 28.20 -3.32 20.20
N VAL A 131 27.21 -4.21 20.26
CA VAL A 131 25.82 -3.88 20.63
C VAL A 131 25.45 -4.44 22.01
N ARG A 132 26.43 -4.95 22.77
CA ARG A 132 26.15 -5.61 24.06
C ARG A 132 25.47 -4.64 25.01
N GLY A 133 24.30 -5.02 25.49
CA GLY A 133 23.49 -4.21 26.39
C GLY A 133 22.90 -2.94 25.76
N CYS A 134 23.00 -2.76 24.45
CA CYS A 134 22.46 -1.61 23.73
C CYS A 134 20.98 -1.82 23.38
N ASP A 135 20.24 -0.72 23.28
CA ASP A 135 18.90 -0.66 22.70
C ASP A 135 19.08 -0.41 21.19
N VAL A 136 18.79 -1.43 20.38
CA VAL A 136 19.11 -1.46 18.95
C VAL A 136 17.86 -1.22 18.11
N TYR A 137 17.95 -0.34 17.12
CA TYR A 137 16.92 -0.06 16.13
C TYR A 137 17.41 -0.51 14.76
N LEU A 138 16.68 -1.42 14.13
CA LEU A 138 16.99 -1.96 12.82
C LEU A 138 16.02 -1.39 11.80
N VAL A 139 16.49 -0.47 10.95
CA VAL A 139 15.67 0.15 9.91
C VAL A 139 15.76 -0.68 8.64
N GLN A 140 14.67 -1.34 8.28
CA GLN A 140 14.58 -2.15 7.07
C GLN A 140 13.12 -2.29 6.63
N SER A 141 12.81 -1.80 5.44
CA SER A 141 11.54 -2.10 4.78
C SER A 141 11.58 -3.49 4.15
N THR A 142 10.46 -4.21 4.15
CA THR A 142 10.35 -5.52 3.47
C THR A 142 9.73 -5.35 2.07
N CYS A 143 10.22 -4.34 1.34
CA CYS A 143 9.84 -4.03 -0.04
C CYS A 143 10.63 -4.89 -1.07
N PRO A 144 10.29 -4.87 -2.38
CA PRO A 144 11.04 -5.61 -3.39
C PRO A 144 12.56 -5.32 -3.35
N PRO A 145 13.43 -6.34 -3.40
CA PRO A 145 13.13 -7.77 -3.42
C PRO A 145 12.67 -8.28 -2.03
N ALA A 146 11.40 -8.69 -1.94
CA ALA A 146 10.68 -8.75 -0.66
C ALA A 146 11.18 -9.85 0.28
N ASN A 147 11.44 -11.03 -0.26
CA ASN A 147 11.94 -12.18 0.52
C ASN A 147 13.36 -11.91 1.04
N GLU A 148 14.18 -11.30 0.19
CA GLU A 148 15.58 -11.01 0.44
C GLU A 148 15.73 -9.93 1.50
N ASN A 149 14.91 -8.88 1.44
CA ASN A 149 14.87 -7.82 2.45
C ASN A 149 14.28 -8.31 3.78
N LEU A 150 13.28 -9.20 3.73
CA LEU A 150 12.74 -9.87 4.92
C LEU A 150 13.81 -10.76 5.58
N MET A 151 14.43 -11.66 4.81
CA MET A 151 15.48 -12.53 5.33
C MET A 151 16.66 -11.73 5.87
N GLU A 152 17.02 -10.62 5.25
CA GLU A 152 18.07 -9.74 5.76
C GLU A 152 17.71 -9.14 7.12
N LEU A 153 16.47 -8.66 7.29
CA LEU A 153 15.98 -8.18 8.59
C LEU A 153 16.06 -9.29 9.66
N LEU A 154 15.61 -10.50 9.34
CA LEU A 154 15.62 -11.62 10.28
C LEU A 154 17.06 -11.99 10.71
N VAL A 155 17.99 -12.03 9.76
CA VAL A 155 19.41 -12.32 10.05
C VAL A 155 20.05 -11.17 10.84
N MET A 156 19.69 -9.92 10.58
CA MET A 156 20.15 -8.77 11.38
C MET A 156 19.63 -8.83 12.83
N ILE A 157 18.36 -9.18 13.04
CA ILE A 157 17.76 -9.39 14.37
C ILE A 157 18.52 -10.49 15.12
N ASP A 158 18.70 -11.66 14.50
CA ASP A 158 19.42 -12.78 15.11
C ASP A 158 20.87 -12.41 15.46
N ALA A 159 21.58 -11.69 14.57
CA ALA A 159 22.92 -11.19 14.84
C ALA A 159 22.98 -10.26 16.06
N CYS A 160 22.02 -9.34 16.21
CA CYS A 160 21.94 -8.45 17.37
C CYS A 160 21.63 -9.22 18.66
N ARG A 161 20.71 -10.19 18.60
CA ARG A 161 20.33 -11.04 19.74
C ARG A 161 21.52 -11.84 20.24
N ARG A 162 22.25 -12.51 19.34
CA ARG A 162 23.46 -13.28 19.67
C ARG A 162 24.61 -12.40 20.14
N ALA A 163 24.69 -11.16 19.66
CA ALA A 163 25.62 -10.15 20.15
C ALA A 163 25.21 -9.52 21.50
N SER A 164 24.17 -10.06 22.16
CA SER A 164 23.70 -9.63 23.48
C SER A 164 23.17 -8.20 23.52
N ALA A 165 22.49 -7.75 22.46
CA ALA A 165 21.66 -6.55 22.53
C ALA A 165 20.66 -6.65 23.68
N LYS A 166 20.37 -5.52 24.34
CA LYS A 166 19.40 -5.47 25.44
C LYS A 166 17.97 -5.47 24.91
N THR A 167 17.73 -4.66 23.89
CA THR A 167 16.46 -4.61 23.17
C THR A 167 16.70 -4.47 21.66
N ILE A 168 15.82 -5.05 20.85
CA ILE A 168 15.86 -5.01 19.39
C ILE A 168 14.50 -4.54 18.89
N THR A 169 14.46 -3.32 18.36
CA THR A 169 13.27 -2.76 17.71
C THR A 169 13.41 -2.87 16.20
N ALA A 170 12.52 -3.62 15.55
CA ALA A 170 12.44 -3.67 14.10
C ALA A 170 11.63 -2.47 13.59
N VAL A 171 12.31 -1.54 12.92
CA VAL A 171 11.71 -0.38 12.28
C VAL A 171 11.44 -0.73 10.81
N ILE A 172 10.17 -0.92 10.47
CA ILE A 172 9.70 -1.43 9.18
C ILE A 172 8.81 -0.37 8.50
N PRO A 173 9.40 0.63 7.82
CA PRO A 173 8.63 1.70 7.18
C PRO A 173 7.58 1.18 6.19
N TYR A 174 7.91 0.15 5.41
CA TYR A 174 6.95 -0.59 4.59
C TYR A 174 6.92 -2.06 5.00
N PHE A 175 5.78 -2.50 5.54
CA PHE A 175 5.54 -3.90 5.90
C PHE A 175 5.04 -4.68 4.68
N GLY A 176 5.95 -5.36 3.99
CA GLY A 176 5.64 -6.35 2.97
C GLY A 176 4.74 -7.47 3.51
N TYR A 177 4.05 -8.17 2.60
CA TYR A 177 3.00 -9.16 2.92
C TYR A 177 1.75 -8.62 3.62
N ALA A 178 1.69 -7.32 3.96
CA ALA A 178 0.55 -6.73 4.68
C ALA A 178 -0.81 -6.88 3.98
N ARG A 179 -0.85 -7.05 2.65
CA ARG A 179 -2.10 -7.29 1.90
C ARG A 179 -2.65 -8.72 2.08
N ALA A 180 -1.82 -9.67 2.50
CA ALA A 180 -2.23 -11.04 2.79
C ALA A 180 -2.60 -11.19 4.27
N ASP A 181 -3.54 -10.37 4.73
CA ASP A 181 -3.96 -10.24 6.13
C ASP A 181 -5.12 -11.16 6.52
N ARG A 182 -5.83 -11.75 5.57
CA ARG A 182 -6.95 -12.67 5.85
C ARG A 182 -7.07 -13.75 4.78
N LYS A 183 -7.81 -14.81 5.10
CA LYS A 183 -8.21 -15.83 4.11
C LYS A 183 -9.48 -15.37 3.41
N THR A 184 -9.39 -15.13 2.11
CA THR A 184 -10.55 -14.87 1.25
C THR A 184 -11.13 -16.16 0.68
N GLN A 185 -10.28 -17.18 0.50
CA GLN A 185 -10.66 -18.52 0.06
C GLN A 185 -10.11 -19.61 0.98
N GLY A 186 -10.67 -20.82 0.84
CA GLY A 186 -10.17 -22.00 1.54
C GLY A 186 -8.74 -22.32 1.12
N ARG A 187 -7.89 -22.71 2.10
CA ARG A 187 -6.47 -23.10 1.92
C ARG A 187 -5.51 -21.97 1.53
N GLU A 188 -5.88 -20.71 1.72
CA GLU A 188 -4.95 -19.57 1.62
C GLU A 188 -4.10 -19.40 2.89
N SER A 189 -2.90 -18.84 2.72
CA SER A 189 -2.03 -18.42 3.82
C SER A 189 -2.41 -17.02 4.31
N ILE A 190 -2.18 -16.75 5.59
CA ILE A 190 -2.20 -15.38 6.13
C ILE A 190 -0.73 -14.92 6.20
N GLY A 191 -0.22 -14.42 5.07
CA GLY A 191 1.18 -14.05 4.90
C GLY A 191 1.65 -13.02 5.93
N ALA A 192 0.82 -12.02 6.23
CA ALA A 192 1.14 -11.00 7.24
C ALA A 192 1.39 -11.61 8.63
N LYS A 193 0.56 -12.58 9.06
CA LYS A 193 0.75 -13.29 10.35
C LYS A 193 1.98 -14.19 10.34
N LEU A 194 2.25 -14.89 9.22
CA LEU A 194 3.47 -15.67 9.09
C LEU A 194 4.71 -14.79 9.27
N VAL A 195 4.78 -13.65 8.58
CA VAL A 195 5.91 -12.72 8.68
C VAL A 195 6.03 -12.12 10.07
N ALA A 196 4.90 -11.76 10.71
CA ALA A 196 4.90 -11.28 12.08
C ALA A 196 5.48 -12.31 13.06
N ASN A 197 5.12 -13.59 12.91
CA ASN A 197 5.69 -14.68 13.70
C ASN A 197 7.20 -14.81 13.47
N LEU A 198 7.66 -14.77 12.23
CA LEU A 198 9.09 -14.88 11.91
C LEU A 198 9.91 -13.75 12.54
N ILE A 199 9.43 -12.52 12.48
CA ILE A 199 10.09 -11.35 13.08
C ILE A 199 10.14 -11.49 14.62
N THR A 200 9.02 -11.92 15.22
CA THR A 200 8.93 -12.15 16.65
C THR A 200 9.91 -13.25 17.10
N GLU A 201 9.93 -14.39 16.39
CA GLU A 201 10.77 -15.54 16.75
C GLU A 201 12.26 -15.32 16.48
N ALA A 202 12.61 -14.53 15.46
CA ALA A 202 14.00 -14.07 15.28
C ALA A 202 14.52 -13.35 16.53
N GLY A 203 13.62 -12.69 17.28
CA GLY A 203 13.89 -12.08 18.57
C GLY A 203 13.80 -10.56 18.55
N ALA A 204 12.91 -9.99 17.74
CA ALA A 204 12.53 -8.60 17.91
C ALA A 204 11.72 -8.44 19.21
N ASP A 205 12.00 -7.40 19.99
CA ASP A 205 11.26 -7.07 21.20
C ASP A 205 10.10 -6.10 20.93
N ARG A 206 10.16 -5.39 19.80
CA ARG A 206 9.19 -4.37 19.38
C ARG A 206 9.23 -4.18 17.86
N VAL A 207 8.10 -3.80 17.29
CA VAL A 207 8.01 -3.35 15.90
C VAL A 207 7.53 -1.91 15.83
N LEU A 208 8.14 -1.12 14.95
CA LEU A 208 7.61 0.19 14.54
C LEU A 208 7.30 0.09 13.04
N ALA A 209 6.05 0.31 12.65
CA ALA A 209 5.62 0.26 11.25
C ALA A 209 4.83 1.49 10.85
N CYS A 210 4.91 1.88 9.57
CA CYS A 210 4.16 3.02 9.04
C CYS A 210 2.98 2.54 8.19
N ASP A 211 1.81 3.17 8.39
CA ASP A 211 0.57 2.96 7.63
C ASP A 211 0.33 1.49 7.18
N LEU A 212 0.16 0.61 8.17
CA LEU A 212 -0.18 -0.79 7.92
C LEU A 212 -1.45 -0.89 7.06
N HIS A 213 -1.42 -1.78 6.05
CA HIS A 213 -2.54 -2.00 5.13
C HIS A 213 -3.88 -2.21 5.86
N SER A 214 -3.84 -3.03 6.91
CA SER A 214 -4.91 -3.19 7.87
C SER A 214 -4.40 -2.98 9.29
N GLY A 215 -5.10 -2.15 10.08
CA GLY A 215 -4.79 -1.93 11.49
C GLY A 215 -4.92 -3.20 12.35
N GLN A 216 -5.65 -4.21 11.90
CA GLN A 216 -5.74 -5.51 12.58
C GLN A 216 -4.40 -6.25 12.58
N SER A 217 -3.50 -5.93 11.64
CA SER A 217 -2.17 -6.54 11.55
C SER A 217 -1.31 -6.30 12.78
N MET A 218 -1.59 -5.25 13.57
CA MET A 218 -0.93 -5.05 14.87
C MET A 218 -1.16 -6.24 15.82
N GLY A 219 -2.36 -6.84 15.78
CA GLY A 219 -2.68 -8.02 16.57
C GLY A 219 -2.03 -9.32 16.09
N TYR A 220 -1.24 -9.28 15.01
CA TYR A 220 -0.46 -10.44 14.56
C TYR A 220 0.87 -10.57 15.28
N PHE A 221 1.36 -9.51 15.90
CA PHE A 221 2.59 -9.55 16.67
C PHE A 221 2.26 -9.86 18.13
N ASP A 222 2.99 -10.82 18.70
CA ASP A 222 2.92 -11.14 20.12
C ASP A 222 3.81 -10.20 20.98
N ILE A 223 4.36 -9.17 20.33
CA ILE A 223 5.22 -8.10 20.87
C ILE A 223 4.60 -6.72 20.59
N PRO A 224 4.96 -5.66 21.35
CA PRO A 224 4.45 -4.32 21.13
C PRO A 224 4.70 -3.81 19.70
N VAL A 225 3.67 -3.18 19.11
CA VAL A 225 3.73 -2.54 17.80
C VAL A 225 3.39 -1.07 17.91
N ASP A 226 4.33 -0.22 17.53
CA ASP A 226 4.12 1.21 17.36
C ASP A 226 3.71 1.48 15.90
N HIS A 227 2.43 1.77 15.68
CA HIS A 227 1.89 2.09 14.36
C HIS A 227 1.88 3.60 14.11
N VAL A 228 2.75 4.06 13.22
CA VAL A 228 2.90 5.46 12.84
C VAL A 228 2.05 5.77 11.62
N TYR A 229 1.22 6.81 11.72
CA TYR A 229 0.43 7.31 10.59
C TYR A 229 1.19 8.42 9.85
N CYS A 230 1.46 8.26 8.55
CA CYS A 230 2.14 9.27 7.75
C CYS A 230 1.19 10.37 7.25
N GLN A 231 -0.11 10.20 7.47
CA GLN A 231 -1.15 11.14 7.08
C GLN A 231 -0.85 12.63 7.38
N PRO A 232 -0.29 13.02 8.55
CA PRO A 232 0.02 14.43 8.83
C PRO A 232 0.96 15.06 7.80
N VAL A 233 1.97 14.32 7.32
CA VAL A 233 2.93 14.81 6.31
C VAL A 233 2.22 15.12 4.99
N VAL A 234 1.26 14.28 4.60
CA VAL A 234 0.47 14.47 3.38
C VAL A 234 -0.48 15.68 3.53
N LEU A 235 -1.09 15.86 4.70
CA LEU A 235 -1.95 17.00 4.98
C LEU A 235 -1.18 18.32 4.95
N ASP A 236 0.01 18.37 5.54
CA ASP A 236 0.89 19.55 5.50
C ASP A 236 1.28 19.89 4.07
N TYR A 237 1.59 18.87 3.25
CA TYR A 237 1.84 19.06 1.82
C TYR A 237 0.63 19.65 1.10
N LEU A 238 -0.59 19.14 1.32
CA LEU A 238 -1.79 19.67 0.68
C LEU A 238 -2.11 21.09 1.14
N ALA A 239 -1.96 21.38 2.44
CA ALA A 239 -2.12 22.74 2.96
C ALA A 239 -1.15 23.73 2.28
N SER A 240 0.07 23.30 1.97
CA SER A 240 1.06 24.12 1.24
C SER A 240 0.63 24.51 -0.18
N LYS A 241 -0.31 23.76 -0.78
CA LYS A 241 -0.84 24.03 -2.14
C LYS A 241 -1.87 25.15 -2.17
N LYS A 242 -2.34 25.63 -1.00
CA LYS A 242 -3.33 26.73 -0.90
C LYS A 242 -4.60 26.49 -1.73
N ILE A 243 -5.02 25.22 -1.82
CA ILE A 243 -6.30 24.85 -2.44
C ILE A 243 -7.41 25.25 -1.47
N SER A 244 -8.43 25.96 -1.97
CA SER A 244 -9.61 26.29 -1.15
C SER A 244 -10.30 24.99 -0.72
N SER A 245 -10.78 24.93 0.53
CA SER A 245 -11.54 23.77 1.02
C SER A 245 -12.79 23.49 0.19
N ASP A 246 -13.38 24.54 -0.39
CA ASP A 246 -14.62 24.45 -1.18
C ASP A 246 -14.38 23.89 -2.59
N ASP A 247 -13.14 24.02 -3.09
CA ASP A 247 -12.71 23.57 -4.42
C ASP A 247 -12.14 22.15 -4.38
N LEU A 248 -12.22 21.46 -3.24
CA LEU A 248 -11.57 20.18 -2.98
C LEU A 248 -12.61 19.08 -2.82
N VAL A 249 -12.25 17.88 -3.27
CA VAL A 249 -12.95 16.64 -2.92
C VAL A 249 -11.92 15.56 -2.62
N VAL A 250 -12.08 14.86 -1.49
CA VAL A 250 -11.28 13.68 -1.18
C VAL A 250 -11.92 12.48 -1.84
N VAL A 251 -11.12 11.67 -2.53
CA VAL A 251 -11.61 10.54 -3.33
C VAL A 251 -11.02 9.23 -2.79
N SER A 252 -11.91 8.29 -2.46
CA SER A 252 -11.52 6.91 -2.22
C SER A 252 -11.43 6.16 -3.55
N PRO A 253 -10.27 5.60 -3.92
CA PRO A 253 -10.09 4.92 -5.22
C PRO A 253 -10.83 3.58 -5.30
N ASP A 254 -11.19 3.01 -4.15
CA ASP A 254 -12.03 1.83 -4.05
C ASP A 254 -12.93 1.89 -2.79
N VAL A 255 -13.73 0.84 -2.59
CA VAL A 255 -14.61 0.71 -1.42
C VAL A 255 -13.84 0.40 -0.13
N GLY A 256 -12.68 -0.26 -0.22
CA GLY A 256 -11.87 -0.64 0.94
C GLY A 256 -11.21 0.57 1.62
N GLY A 257 -10.80 1.57 0.84
CA GLY A 257 -10.16 2.80 1.30
C GLY A 257 -11.12 3.84 1.91
N VAL A 258 -12.44 3.61 1.86
CA VAL A 258 -13.45 4.65 2.22
C VAL A 258 -13.28 5.15 3.66
N ALA A 259 -13.00 4.25 4.60
CA ALA A 259 -12.78 4.63 5.99
C ALA A 259 -11.55 5.55 6.14
N ARG A 260 -10.47 5.25 5.41
CA ARG A 260 -9.23 6.04 5.36
C ARG A 260 -9.47 7.39 4.72
N ALA A 261 -10.11 7.42 3.55
CA ALA A 261 -10.46 8.64 2.83
C ALA A 261 -11.37 9.55 3.67
N ARG A 262 -12.35 8.99 4.40
CA ARG A 262 -13.19 9.75 5.32
C ARG A 262 -12.41 10.34 6.50
N ALA A 263 -11.53 9.55 7.13
CA ALA A 263 -10.65 10.06 8.18
C ALA A 263 -9.70 11.15 7.66
N PHE A 264 -9.32 11.07 6.39
CA PHE A 264 -8.56 12.09 5.68
C PHE A 264 -9.33 13.38 5.47
N ALA A 265 -10.52 13.27 4.87
CA ALA A 265 -11.44 14.38 4.65
C ALA A 265 -11.74 15.16 5.93
N LYS A 266 -12.00 14.46 7.05
CA LYS A 266 -12.29 15.09 8.35
C LYS A 266 -11.16 15.99 8.83
N LYS A 267 -9.89 15.63 8.59
CA LYS A 267 -8.72 16.44 8.96
C LYS A 267 -8.46 17.58 7.97
N LEU A 268 -9.05 17.52 6.78
CA LEU A 268 -8.95 18.53 5.74
C LEU A 268 -10.22 19.39 5.74
N SER A 269 -10.57 19.97 6.90
CA SER A 269 -11.74 20.83 7.10
C SER A 269 -13.08 20.19 6.70
N ASP A 270 -13.24 18.90 7.00
CA ASP A 270 -14.44 18.12 6.66
C ASP A 270 -14.78 18.16 5.16
N ALA A 271 -13.74 18.02 4.33
CA ALA A 271 -13.86 18.06 2.87
C ALA A 271 -14.90 17.05 2.34
N PRO A 272 -15.60 17.37 1.23
CA PRO A 272 -16.48 16.42 0.56
C PRO A 272 -15.76 15.11 0.21
N LEU A 273 -16.47 13.99 0.34
CA LEU A 273 -15.97 12.65 0.01
C LEU A 273 -16.63 12.15 -1.28
N ALA A 274 -15.83 11.63 -2.20
CA ALA A 274 -16.28 10.82 -3.32
C ALA A 274 -15.69 9.41 -3.26
N ILE A 275 -16.39 8.44 -3.82
CA ILE A 275 -16.03 7.03 -3.78
C ILE A 275 -16.13 6.46 -5.19
N VAL A 276 -15.08 5.76 -5.60
CA VAL A 276 -15.06 4.99 -6.83
C VAL A 276 -15.48 3.55 -6.51
N ASP A 277 -16.64 3.13 -7.03
CA ASP A 277 -17.08 1.73 -7.01
C ASP A 277 -16.67 1.07 -8.34
N LYS A 278 -15.53 0.38 -8.31
CA LYS A 278 -14.98 -0.38 -9.43
C LYS A 278 -15.46 -1.82 -9.34
N ARG A 279 -16.47 -2.19 -10.14
CA ARG A 279 -16.92 -3.58 -10.25
C ARG A 279 -16.11 -4.33 -11.32
N ARG A 280 -15.31 -5.33 -10.90
CA ARG A 280 -14.58 -6.22 -11.80
C ARG A 280 -15.47 -7.43 -12.15
N HIS A 281 -16.01 -7.47 -13.37
CA HIS A 281 -16.79 -8.62 -13.85
C HIS A 281 -15.93 -9.74 -14.47
N GLY A 282 -14.60 -9.56 -14.57
CA GLY A 282 -13.64 -10.56 -15.03
C GLY A 282 -12.28 -9.92 -15.37
N HIS A 283 -11.26 -10.74 -15.62
CA HIS A 283 -10.01 -10.25 -16.21
C HIS A 283 -10.30 -9.81 -17.67
N ASN A 284 -9.99 -8.55 -18.00
CA ASN A 284 -10.13 -7.93 -19.34
C ASN A 284 -11.54 -7.55 -19.80
N VAL A 285 -12.54 -7.44 -18.92
CA VAL A 285 -13.86 -6.88 -19.27
C VAL A 285 -13.95 -5.43 -18.77
N ALA A 286 -14.51 -4.55 -19.61
CA ALA A 286 -14.62 -3.11 -19.38
C ALA A 286 -15.09 -2.78 -17.95
N GLU A 287 -14.35 -1.89 -17.29
CA GLU A 287 -14.59 -1.48 -15.92
C GLU A 287 -15.85 -0.64 -15.85
N VAL A 288 -16.89 -1.12 -15.16
CA VAL A 288 -18.01 -0.27 -14.77
C VAL A 288 -17.55 0.51 -13.54
N MET A 289 -17.21 1.78 -13.77
CA MET A 289 -16.79 2.73 -12.74
C MET A 289 -18.01 3.57 -12.34
N ASN A 290 -18.59 3.27 -11.19
CA ASN A 290 -19.60 4.14 -10.61
C ASN A 290 -18.91 5.14 -9.68
N LEU A 291 -19.19 6.43 -9.86
CA LEU A 291 -18.70 7.48 -8.99
C LEU A 291 -19.84 7.93 -8.07
N ILE A 292 -19.62 7.84 -6.77
CA ILE A 292 -20.55 8.33 -5.74
C ILE A 292 -19.95 9.60 -5.15
N GLY A 293 -20.68 10.72 -5.24
CA GLY A 293 -20.23 12.03 -4.78
C GLY A 293 -20.03 13.02 -5.93
N ASP A 294 -20.06 14.33 -5.62
CA ASP A 294 -19.86 15.39 -6.61
C ASP A 294 -18.40 15.84 -6.66
N VAL A 295 -17.78 15.63 -7.82
CA VAL A 295 -16.39 15.99 -8.11
C VAL A 295 -16.29 17.09 -9.17
N LYS A 296 -17.41 17.55 -9.74
CA LYS A 296 -17.39 18.41 -10.92
C LYS A 296 -16.79 19.77 -10.57
N GLY A 297 -15.75 20.16 -11.30
CA GLY A 297 -15.07 21.45 -11.11
C GLY A 297 -14.18 21.51 -9.86
N LYS A 298 -13.95 20.38 -9.17
CA LYS A 298 -13.13 20.31 -7.95
C LYS A 298 -11.78 19.65 -8.22
N VAL A 299 -10.83 19.97 -7.35
CA VAL A 299 -9.55 19.27 -7.22
C VAL A 299 -9.78 17.96 -6.46
N ALA A 300 -9.62 16.85 -7.18
CA ALA A 300 -9.72 15.52 -6.61
C ALA A 300 -8.40 15.12 -5.91
N VAL A 301 -8.48 14.87 -4.60
CA VAL A 301 -7.38 14.32 -3.80
C VAL A 301 -7.67 12.85 -3.55
N MET A 302 -7.07 11.98 -4.35
CA MET A 302 -7.16 10.54 -4.17
C MET A 302 -6.23 10.09 -3.05
N VAL A 303 -6.76 9.33 -2.09
CA VAL A 303 -6.00 8.88 -0.91
C VAL A 303 -6.08 7.37 -0.79
N ASP A 304 -4.91 6.74 -0.68
CA ASP A 304 -4.76 5.31 -0.44
C ASP A 304 -3.57 5.03 0.51
N ASP A 305 -3.41 3.81 1.01
CA ASP A 305 -2.26 3.43 1.83
C ASP A 305 -1.01 3.19 1.00
N MET A 306 -1.17 2.69 -0.22
CA MET A 306 -0.06 2.40 -1.11
C MET A 306 -0.47 2.50 -2.58
N ILE A 307 0.52 2.67 -3.44
CA ILE A 307 0.37 2.61 -4.90
C ILE A 307 1.23 1.46 -5.40
N ASP A 308 0.61 0.47 -6.03
CA ASP A 308 1.30 -0.73 -6.54
C ASP A 308 1.49 -0.66 -8.05
N THR A 309 0.42 -0.89 -8.83
CA THR A 309 0.46 -0.85 -10.30
C THR A 309 0.03 0.49 -10.90
N ALA A 310 -0.56 1.38 -10.09
CA ALA A 310 -1.11 2.67 -10.51
C ALA A 310 -2.11 2.61 -11.68
N GLY A 311 -2.90 1.52 -11.78
CA GLY A 311 -3.93 1.32 -12.82
C GLY A 311 -5.35 1.65 -12.36
#